data_AF-A0A0F9N0P6-F1
#
_entry.id   AF-A0A0F9N0P6-F1
#
_cell.length_a   1.000
_cell.length_b   1.000
_cell.length_c   1.000
_cell.angle_alpha   90.00
_cell.angle_beta   90.00
_cell.angle_gamma   90.00
#
_symmetry.space_group_name_H-M   'P 1'
#
loop_
_entity.id
_entity.type
_entity.pdbx_description
1 polymer ?
#
loop_
_entity_poly.entity_id
_entity_poly.type
_entity_poly.pdbx_seq_one_letter_code
_entity_poly.pdbx_strand_id
1 'polypeptide(L)'
;MSNTKKFSVIYADPPWKYSDKQSAGNRGAEFKYPCMTIAELIHFRVDGRCVYDLAAENSVCFLWTTGPMMPEALKLLASWGHR
;
A
#
# COMPACT_ATOMS: atom_id res chain seq x y z
N MET A 1 0.88 -13.23 -27.80
CA MET A 1 0.75 -13.14 -26.33
C MET A 1 0.86 -11.67 -25.96
N SER A 2 -0.15 -11.09 -25.32
CA SER A 2 -0.06 -9.75 -24.75
C SER A 2 1.04 -9.77 -23.69
N ASN A 3 2.20 -9.17 -23.97
CA ASN A 3 3.31 -9.12 -23.02
C ASN A 3 2.93 -8.10 -21.93
N THR A 4 2.15 -8.55 -20.95
CA THR A 4 1.60 -7.66 -19.92
C THR A 4 2.76 -7.20 -19.04
N LYS A 5 3.10 -5.90 -19.11
CA LYS A 5 4.28 -5.35 -18.43
C LYS A 5 4.24 -5.68 -16.93
N LYS A 6 5.36 -6.21 -16.44
CA LYS A 6 5.68 -6.49 -15.04
C LYS A 6 6.83 -5.59 -14.61
N PHE A 7 6.90 -5.29 -13.31
CA PHE A 7 7.89 -4.37 -12.76
C PHE A 7 8.83 -5.10 -11.80
N SER A 8 10.13 -4.88 -11.97
CA SER A 8 11.17 -5.38 -11.06
C SER A 8 11.26 -4.58 -9.76
N VAL A 9 10.73 -3.35 -9.74
CA VAL A 9 10.66 -2.49 -8.57
C VAL A 9 9.26 -1.92 -8.43
N ILE A 10 8.68 -2.06 -7.25
CA ILE A 10 7.48 -1.37 -6.80
C ILE A 10 7.92 -0.34 -5.75
N TYR A 11 7.50 0.91 -5.92
CA TYR A 11 7.71 1.98 -4.94
C TYR A 11 6.33 2.53 -4.56
N ALA A 12 5.97 2.43 -3.29
CA ALA A 12 4.62 2.74 -2.82
C ALA A 12 4.64 3.54 -1.52
N ASP A 13 3.76 4.54 -1.46
CA ASP A 13 3.49 5.35 -0.28
C ASP A 13 1.98 5.27 0.03
N PRO A 14 1.54 4.28 0.82
CA PRO A 14 0.11 4.06 1.04
C PRO A 14 -0.51 5.17 1.90
N PRO A 15 -1.71 5.68 1.54
CA PRO A 15 -2.40 6.68 2.34
C PRO A 15 -3.02 6.02 3.58
N TRP A 16 -2.20 5.77 4.60
CA TRP A 16 -2.54 5.00 5.79
C TRP A 16 -3.71 5.61 6.57
N LYS A 17 -4.78 4.83 6.75
CA LYS A 17 -5.83 5.16 7.72
C LYS A 17 -5.43 4.71 9.12
N TYR A 18 -5.24 5.70 10.00
CA TYR A 18 -4.96 5.48 11.42
C TYR A 18 -6.27 5.17 12.16
N SER A 19 -6.15 4.42 13.25
CA SER A 19 -7.28 4.09 14.14
C SER A 19 -7.42 5.07 15.31
N ASP A 20 -6.59 6.11 15.35
CA ASP A 20 -6.59 7.07 16.43
C ASP A 20 -7.82 7.98 16.37
N LYS A 21 -8.39 8.30 17.53
CA LYS A 21 -9.53 9.23 17.65
C LYS A 21 -9.06 10.68 17.79
N GLN A 22 -7.80 10.95 17.44
CA GLN A 22 -7.11 12.19 17.77
C GLN A 22 -7.43 13.27 16.73
N SER A 23 -8.70 13.69 16.73
CA SER A 23 -9.23 14.75 15.86
C SER A 23 -8.86 16.16 16.33
N ALA A 24 -8.21 16.28 17.50
CA ALA A 24 -7.82 17.55 18.08
C ALA A 24 -6.93 18.35 17.11
N GLY A 25 -7.47 19.46 16.60
CA GLY A 25 -6.77 20.37 15.70
C GLY A 25 -6.62 19.90 14.24
N ASN A 26 -7.39 18.89 13.79
CA ASN A 26 -7.43 18.44 12.39
C ASN A 26 -6.03 18.21 11.77
N ARG A 27 -5.14 17.57 12.54
CA ARG A 27 -3.71 17.38 12.19
C ARG A 27 -3.42 16.08 11.46
N GLY A 28 -4.27 15.07 11.60
CA GLY A 28 -4.09 13.76 10.95
C GLY A 28 -4.18 13.82 9.42
N ALA A 29 -3.63 12.80 8.76
CA ALA A 29 -3.58 12.68 7.30
C ALA A 29 -4.99 12.73 6.66
N GLU A 30 -5.99 12.11 7.30
CA GLU A 30 -7.39 12.11 6.84
C GLU A 30 -8.01 13.51 6.73
N PHE A 31 -7.48 14.52 7.42
CA PHE A 31 -7.93 15.90 7.30
C PHE A 31 -7.30 16.64 6.10
N LYS A 32 -6.33 16.02 5.41
CA LYS A 32 -5.58 16.61 4.29
C LYS A 32 -5.89 15.88 2.97
N TYR A 33 -6.07 14.56 3.02
CA TYR A 33 -6.40 13.73 1.86
C TYR A 33 -7.12 12.44 2.27
N PRO A 34 -7.88 11.80 1.35
CA PRO A 34 -8.52 10.52 1.63
C PRO A 34 -7.49 9.43 1.98
N CYS A 35 -7.72 8.73 3.09
CA CYS A 35 -6.92 7.58 3.50
C CYS A 35 -7.66 6.28 3.28
N MET A 36 -6.91 5.18 3.23
CA MET A 36 -7.39 3.83 2.97
C MET A 36 -7.10 2.92 4.16
N THR A 37 -8.08 2.10 4.50
CA THR A 37 -7.92 0.97 5.41
C THR A 37 -6.95 -0.05 4.82
N ILE A 38 -6.39 -0.89 5.69
CA ILE A 38 -5.55 -2.01 5.24
C ILE A 38 -6.30 -2.94 4.26
N ALA A 39 -7.60 -3.16 4.45
CA ALA A 39 -8.41 -3.99 3.56
C ALA A 39 -8.52 -3.38 2.16
N GLU A 40 -8.72 -2.07 2.06
CA GLU A 40 -8.74 -1.36 0.77
C GLU A 40 -7.38 -1.40 0.09
N LEU A 41 -6.29 -1.23 0.85
CA LEU A 41 -4.91 -1.28 0.33
C LEU A 41 -4.55 -2.67 -0.21
N ILE A 42 -4.94 -3.75 0.46
CA ILE A 42 -4.74 -5.14 0.00
C ILE A 42 -5.39 -5.35 -1.37
N HIS A 43 -6.57 -4.77 -1.59
CA HIS A 43 -7.34 -4.89 -2.84
C HIS A 43 -7.08 -3.75 -3.84
N PHE A 44 -6.09 -2.89 -3.58
CA PHE A 44 -5.78 -1.75 -4.43
C PHE A 44 -5.35 -2.20 -5.83
N ARG A 45 -5.81 -1.47 -6.85
CA ARG A 45 -5.55 -1.78 -8.25
C ARG A 45 -4.98 -0.58 -8.99
N VAL A 46 -4.01 -0.84 -9.87
CA VAL A 46 -3.48 0.12 -10.85
C VAL A 46 -3.83 -0.40 -12.23
N ASP A 47 -4.51 0.41 -13.03
CA ASP A 47 -5.00 0.05 -14.38
C ASP A 47 -5.76 -1.28 -14.41
N GLY A 48 -6.64 -1.48 -13.40
CA GLY A 48 -7.49 -2.66 -13.27
C GLY A 48 -6.78 -3.92 -12.74
N ARG A 49 -5.48 -3.86 -12.44
CA ARG A 49 -4.69 -5.01 -11.97
C ARG A 49 -4.31 -4.87 -10.52
N CYS A 50 -4.32 -5.98 -9.78
CA CYS A 50 -3.81 -5.98 -8.41
C CYS A 50 -2.29 -5.75 -8.39
N VAL A 51 -1.76 -5.26 -7.28
CA VAL A 51 -0.32 -4.98 -7.18
C VAL A 51 0.54 -6.23 -7.36
N TYR A 52 0.11 -7.38 -6.82
CA TYR A 52 0.79 -8.67 -7.05
C TYR A 52 0.79 -9.08 -8.54
N ASP A 53 -0.22 -8.68 -9.32
CA ASP A 53 -0.24 -8.91 -10.76
C ASP A 53 0.74 -8.01 -11.50
N LEU A 54 1.19 -6.90 -10.92
CA LEU A 54 2.16 -5.97 -11.51
C LEU A 54 3.61 -6.36 -11.19
N ALA A 55 3.85 -7.04 -10.07
CA ALA A 55 5.17 -7.50 -9.65
C ALA A 55 5.75 -8.57 -10.59
N ALA A 56 7.01 -8.41 -11.00
CA ALA A 56 7.80 -9.49 -11.59
C ALA A 56 8.15 -10.54 -10.53
N GLU A 57 8.45 -11.78 -10.95
CA GLU A 57 8.77 -12.89 -10.03
C GLU A 57 9.91 -12.54 -9.07
N ASN A 58 11.01 -11.99 -9.61
CA ASN A 58 12.13 -11.47 -8.83
C ASN A 58 12.05 -9.95 -8.78
N SER A 59 11.29 -9.41 -7.83
CA SER A 59 11.10 -7.98 -7.66
C SER A 59 11.22 -7.52 -6.21
N VAL A 60 11.50 -6.24 -6.02
CA VAL A 60 11.56 -5.57 -4.73
C VAL A 60 10.40 -4.59 -4.59
N CYS A 61 9.84 -4.51 -3.39
CA CYS A 61 8.90 -3.46 -3.02
C CYS A 61 9.52 -2.56 -1.95
N PHE A 62 9.64 -1.28 -2.26
CA PHE A 62 9.93 -0.22 -1.29
C PHE A 62 8.61 0.37 -0.84
N LEU A 63 8.23 0.10 0.41
CA LEU A 63 6.96 0.54 0.98
C LEU A 63 7.23 1.58 2.07
N TRP A 64 6.73 2.80 1.89
CA TRP A 64 6.79 3.82 2.92
C TRP A 64 5.81 3.49 4.05
N THR A 65 6.27 3.59 5.30
CA THR A 65 5.44 3.38 6.48
C THR A 65 5.95 4.20 7.66
N THR A 66 5.09 4.41 8.65
CA THR A 66 5.45 4.99 9.94
C THR A 66 5.55 3.90 11.02
N GLY A 67 6.18 4.22 12.15
CA GLY A 67 6.32 3.27 13.26
C GLY A 67 5.00 2.58 13.66
N PRO A 68 3.90 3.33 13.89
CA PRO A 68 2.60 2.74 14.23
C PRO A 68 1.98 1.85 13.14
N MET A 69 2.28 2.10 11.86
CA MET A 69 1.71 1.35 10.72
C MET A 69 2.61 0.17 10.28
N MET A 70 3.69 -0.11 11.00
CA MET A 70 4.62 -1.20 10.65
C MET A 70 3.93 -2.57 10.58
N PRO A 71 3.04 -2.96 11.53
CA PRO A 71 2.34 -4.25 11.44
C PRO A 71 1.45 -4.36 10.19
N GLU A 72 0.75 -3.29 9.84
CA GLU A 72 -0.09 -3.19 8.65
C GLU A 72 0.74 -3.22 7.37
N ALA A 73 1.89 -2.56 7.35
CA ALA A 73 2.82 -2.57 6.22
C ALA A 73 3.34 -3.97 5.92
N LEU A 74 3.70 -4.75 6.94
CA LEU A 74 4.12 -6.15 6.76
C LEU A 74 2.99 -7.02 6.21
N LYS A 75 1.75 -6.84 6.71
CA LYS A 75 0.56 -7.53 6.16
C LYS A 75 0.33 -7.16 4.70
N LEU A 76 0.49 -5.88 4.35
CA LEU A 76 0.31 -5.38 2.99
C LEU A 76 1.36 -5.98 2.05
N LEU A 77 2.64 -5.93 2.41
CA LEU A 77 3.74 -6.55 1.65
C LEU A 77 3.47 -8.04 1.39
N ALA A 78 3.08 -8.78 2.42
CA ALA A 78 2.75 -10.20 2.29
C ALA A 78 1.58 -10.44 1.33
N SER A 79 0.52 -9.61 1.40
CA SER A 79 -0.64 -9.71 0.50
C SER A 79 -0.29 -9.39 -0.96
N TRP A 80 0.73 -8.58 -1.19
CA TRP A 80 1.25 -8.26 -2.52
C TRP A 80 2.32 -9.24 -3.00
N GLY A 81 2.66 -10.26 -2.19
CA GLY A 81 3.58 -11.34 -2.55
C GLY A 81 5.04 -11.12 -2.15
N HIS A 82 5.36 -10.08 -1.36
CA HIS A 82 6.71 -9.79 -0.88
C HIS A 82 6.96 -10.34 0.53
N ARG A 83 8.21 -10.70 0.82
CA ARG A 83 8.64 -11.34 2.08
C ARG A 83 9.90 -10.69 2.60
#